data_AF-A0A2N6SE18-F1
#
_entry.id   AF-A0A2N6SE18-F1
#
_cell.length_a   1.000
_cell.length_b   1.000
_cell.length_c   1.000
_cell.angle_alpha   90.00
_cell.angle_beta   90.00
_cell.angle_gamma   90.00
#
_symmetry.space_group_name_H-M   'P 1'
#
loop_
_entity.id
_entity.type
_entity.pdbx_description
1 polymer ?
#
loop_
_entity_poly.entity_id
_entity_poly.type
_entity_poly.pdbx_seq_one_letter_code
_entity_poly.pdbx_strand_id
1 'polypeptide(L)'
;MSENKKIINFPGGKVKEEISVSEVLKISGLDFYNKIEFNDRNNAEDFIRSLELFCRFLDSEGRARNLLNEALEESIYNIEARVFAILASNDEEYVKEKKIIELRKETEGFPIKLYRISDVEVNPFEYRVSSHLAQFYMENKLYNRAPRSYYKYLDFFNESFFIDMHRKFLISYLLNNKFSDYDIHYSSLGDELKNDETIILSKFFYHILVQEEEAAFAYFEKLRRTNKYLNVHLEKILNPPKKSMHISGEDRVKYAQIIRAFCDFEDLFNKEYFFDIIASLRKRTPINDRKIRRYLKRDEVTPMDMFCDSTFKQIGEKQIFILWEAALVDKDCFLDLFKEEVLDLEGIGVGTVNKLIKNGVEFREE
;
A
#
# COMPACT_ATOMS: atom_id res chain seq x y z
N MET A 1 -22.41 -7.81 17.27
CA MET A 1 -21.03 -7.50 16.86
C MET A 1 -21.04 -7.39 15.35
N SER A 2 -21.04 -6.17 14.81
CA SER A 2 -20.94 -5.94 13.36
C SER A 2 -19.55 -5.41 13.06
N GLU A 3 -18.79 -6.18 12.31
CA GLU A 3 -17.50 -5.79 11.75
C GLU A 3 -17.66 -4.53 10.91
N ASN A 4 -17.24 -3.39 11.46
CA ASN A 4 -17.03 -2.17 10.70
C ASN A 4 -15.79 -2.38 9.82
N LYS A 5 -15.95 -3.05 8.68
CA LYS A 5 -15.02 -2.86 7.55
C LYS A 5 -15.10 -1.38 7.16
N LYS A 6 -14.09 -0.61 7.58
CA LYS A 6 -13.94 0.81 7.24
C LYS A 6 -13.70 0.92 5.74
N ILE A 7 -14.75 1.21 4.98
CA ILE A 7 -14.67 1.52 3.56
C ILE A 7 -14.06 2.92 3.42
N ILE A 8 -12.92 3.04 2.75
CA ILE A 8 -12.35 4.33 2.34
C ILE A 8 -13.21 4.87 1.20
N ASN A 9 -14.10 5.81 1.51
CA ASN A 9 -14.89 6.53 0.50
C ASN A 9 -14.04 7.65 -0.12
N PHE A 10 -13.68 7.51 -1.40
CA PHE A 10 -13.13 8.60 -2.19
C PHE A 10 -14.14 9.78 -2.25
N PRO A 11 -13.69 11.04 -2.34
CA PRO A 11 -14.57 12.19 -2.42
C PRO A 11 -15.25 12.26 -3.80
N GLY A 12 -16.29 11.44 -4.00
CA GLY A 12 -17.32 11.66 -5.01
C GLY A 12 -18.22 12.82 -4.55
N GLY A 13 -17.69 14.04 -4.61
CA GLY A 13 -18.48 15.24 -4.39
C GLY A 13 -19.44 15.44 -5.56
N LYS A 14 -20.72 15.71 -5.26
CA LYS A 14 -21.79 16.08 -6.21
C LYS A 14 -21.52 17.42 -6.91
N VAL A 15 -20.45 17.53 -7.68
CA VAL A 15 -20.22 18.67 -8.56
C VAL A 15 -19.99 18.16 -9.97
N LYS A 16 -20.90 18.57 -10.87
CA LYS A 16 -20.80 18.44 -12.33
C LYS A 16 -19.67 19.35 -12.85
N GLU A 17 -18.45 19.14 -12.38
CA GLU A 17 -17.27 19.66 -13.05
C GLU A 17 -16.76 18.53 -13.92
N GLU A 18 -16.82 18.71 -15.25
CA GLU A 18 -16.26 17.78 -16.22
C GLU A 18 -14.75 17.66 -15.94
N ILE A 19 -14.36 16.63 -15.20
CA ILE A 19 -12.94 16.25 -15.05
C ILE A 19 -12.53 15.70 -16.40
N SER A 20 -11.53 16.32 -17.05
CA SER A 20 -11.06 15.84 -18.35
C SER A 20 -10.46 14.44 -18.22
N VAL A 21 -10.51 13.62 -19.28
CA VAL A 21 -9.85 12.29 -19.31
C VAL A 21 -8.39 12.42 -18.91
N SER A 22 -7.69 13.45 -19.40
CA SER A 22 -6.31 13.72 -19.03
C SER A 22 -6.14 13.89 -17.52
N GLU A 23 -7.04 14.60 -16.84
CA GLU A 23 -7.01 14.74 -15.38
C GLU A 23 -7.36 13.43 -14.66
N VAL A 24 -8.34 12.65 -15.15
CA VAL A 24 -8.64 11.33 -14.57
C VAL A 24 -7.46 10.39 -14.72
N LEU A 25 -6.78 10.41 -15.86
CA LEU A 25 -5.56 9.65 -16.09
C LEU A 25 -4.44 10.12 -15.16
N LYS A 26 -4.21 11.43 -14.98
CA LYS A 26 -3.26 11.97 -13.99
C LYS A 26 -3.56 11.49 -12.57
N ILE A 27 -4.81 11.62 -12.15
CA ILE A 27 -5.30 11.20 -10.83
C ILE A 27 -5.10 9.70 -10.62
N SER A 28 -5.37 8.91 -11.67
CA SER A 28 -5.24 7.45 -11.66
C SER A 28 -3.80 6.98 -11.94
N GLY A 29 -2.85 7.90 -12.15
CA GLY A 29 -1.46 7.63 -12.57
C GLY A 29 -1.35 6.85 -13.88
N LEU A 30 -2.29 7.06 -14.79
CA LEU A 30 -2.38 6.49 -16.13
C LEU A 30 -1.89 7.46 -17.22
N ASP A 31 -1.14 8.50 -16.84
CA ASP A 31 -0.61 9.51 -17.76
C ASP A 31 0.22 8.96 -18.91
N PHE A 32 0.78 7.77 -18.73
CA PHE A 32 1.56 7.10 -19.77
C PHE A 32 0.72 6.83 -21.03
N TYR A 33 -0.60 6.67 -20.93
CA TYR A 33 -1.47 6.49 -22.10
C TYR A 33 -1.43 7.70 -23.04
N ASN A 34 -1.18 8.90 -22.52
CA ASN A 34 -1.03 10.11 -23.35
C ASN A 34 0.23 10.09 -24.23
N LYS A 35 1.16 9.14 -23.98
CA LYS A 35 2.42 9.00 -24.72
C LYS A 35 2.39 7.88 -25.75
N ILE A 36 1.26 7.20 -25.92
CA ILE A 36 1.13 6.07 -26.86
C ILE A 36 0.84 6.59 -28.26
N GLU A 37 1.66 6.18 -29.22
CA GLU A 37 1.42 6.40 -30.63
C GLU A 37 0.75 5.18 -31.27
N PHE A 38 -0.46 5.38 -31.76
CA PHE A 38 -1.20 4.37 -32.51
C PHE A 38 -0.80 4.40 -33.98
N ASN A 39 -0.81 3.24 -34.64
CA ASN A 39 -0.55 3.16 -36.08
C ASN A 39 -1.71 3.71 -36.92
N ASP A 40 -2.93 3.71 -36.36
CA ASP A 40 -4.14 4.28 -36.96
C ASP A 40 -4.74 5.32 -35.99
N ARG A 41 -5.17 6.47 -36.52
CA ARG A 41 -5.80 7.53 -35.75
C ARG A 41 -7.18 7.11 -35.21
N ASN A 42 -7.94 6.31 -35.95
CA ASN A 42 -9.24 5.83 -35.49
C ASN A 42 -9.10 5.01 -34.19
N ASN A 43 -8.07 4.15 -34.12
CA ASN A 43 -7.75 3.38 -32.91
C ASN A 43 -7.47 4.26 -31.68
N ALA A 44 -6.87 5.44 -31.88
CA ALA A 44 -6.61 6.38 -30.79
C ALA A 44 -7.90 7.04 -30.29
N GLU A 45 -8.79 7.44 -31.20
CA GLU A 45 -10.09 8.06 -30.87
C GLU A 45 -11.00 7.05 -30.15
N ASP A 46 -11.08 5.82 -30.66
CA ASP A 46 -11.83 4.71 -30.04
C ASP A 46 -11.30 4.37 -28.65
N PHE A 47 -9.96 4.37 -28.48
CA PHE A 47 -9.33 4.14 -27.18
C PHE A 47 -9.67 5.23 -26.15
N ILE A 48 -9.59 6.50 -26.54
CA ILE A 48 -9.95 7.63 -25.66
C ILE A 48 -11.41 7.52 -25.25
N ARG A 49 -12.31 7.26 -26.20
CA ARG A 49 -13.74 7.09 -25.92
C ARG A 49 -14.01 5.90 -25.01
N SER A 50 -13.32 4.79 -25.22
CA SER A 50 -13.40 3.62 -24.33
C SER A 50 -12.97 3.96 -22.90
N LEU A 51 -11.89 4.72 -22.71
CA LEU A 51 -11.45 5.18 -21.40
C LEU A 51 -12.49 6.09 -20.74
N GLU A 52 -13.10 7.02 -21.49
CA GLU A 52 -14.19 7.88 -21.00
C GLU A 52 -15.37 7.07 -20.48
N LEU A 53 -15.82 6.08 -21.25
CA LEU A 53 -16.91 5.18 -20.87
C LEU A 53 -16.58 4.41 -19.59
N PHE A 54 -15.35 3.91 -19.47
CA PHE A 54 -14.91 3.21 -18.26
C PHE A 54 -14.83 4.15 -17.04
N CYS A 55 -14.37 5.39 -17.21
CA CYS A 55 -14.35 6.37 -16.12
C CYS A 55 -15.78 6.70 -15.65
N ARG A 56 -16.71 6.91 -16.59
CA ARG A 56 -18.13 7.12 -16.29
C ARG A 56 -18.76 5.91 -15.61
N PHE A 57 -18.33 4.69 -15.96
CA PHE A 57 -18.74 3.47 -15.27
C PHE A 57 -18.30 3.49 -13.79
N LEU A 58 -17.04 3.87 -13.50
CA LEU A 58 -16.53 3.96 -12.13
C LEU A 58 -17.28 5.01 -11.29
N ASP A 59 -17.68 6.12 -11.91
CA ASP A 59 -18.41 7.22 -11.26
C ASP A 59 -19.93 6.96 -11.11
N SER A 60 -20.47 5.98 -11.85
CA SER A 60 -21.90 5.72 -11.84
C SER A 60 -22.38 5.08 -10.53
N GLU A 61 -23.45 5.63 -9.94
CA GLU A 61 -24.12 5.02 -8.79
C GLU A 61 -24.60 3.61 -9.17
N GLY A 62 -24.13 2.60 -8.44
CA GLY A 62 -24.46 1.21 -8.71
C GLY A 62 -23.68 0.55 -9.86
N ARG A 63 -22.66 1.20 -10.43
CA ARG A 63 -21.76 0.66 -11.47
C ARG A 63 -22.54 0.13 -12.69
N ALA A 64 -23.09 1.05 -13.47
CA ALA A 64 -23.93 0.75 -14.63
C ALA A 64 -23.21 -0.13 -15.65
N ARG A 65 -23.48 -1.44 -15.63
CA ARG A 65 -22.77 -2.47 -16.43
C ARG A 65 -22.74 -2.18 -17.93
N ASN A 66 -23.76 -1.50 -18.46
CA ASN A 66 -23.81 -1.14 -19.88
C ASN A 66 -22.60 -0.27 -20.28
N LEU A 67 -22.18 0.67 -19.42
CA LEU A 67 -21.01 1.52 -19.68
C LEU A 67 -19.70 0.72 -19.72
N LEU A 68 -19.57 -0.32 -18.88
CA LEU A 68 -18.42 -1.22 -18.93
C LEU A 68 -18.42 -2.05 -20.22
N ASN A 69 -19.58 -2.59 -20.61
CA ASN A 69 -19.70 -3.36 -21.85
C ASN A 69 -19.38 -2.49 -23.07
N GLU A 70 -19.94 -1.28 -23.14
CA GLU A 70 -19.63 -0.31 -24.20
C GLU A 70 -18.14 0.03 -24.21
N ALA A 71 -17.50 0.27 -23.06
CA ALA A 71 -16.06 0.51 -23.00
C ALA A 71 -15.24 -0.68 -23.57
N LEU A 72 -15.61 -1.92 -23.22
CA LEU A 72 -14.93 -3.12 -23.69
C LEU A 72 -15.11 -3.36 -25.21
N GLU A 73 -16.29 -3.02 -25.75
CA GLU A 73 -16.59 -3.12 -27.17
C GLU A 73 -15.90 -2.03 -27.99
N GLU A 74 -15.82 -0.81 -27.47
CA GLU A 74 -15.26 0.36 -28.17
C GLU A 74 -13.76 0.20 -28.43
N SER A 75 -12.99 -0.40 -27.51
CA SER A 75 -11.54 -0.51 -27.71
C SER A 75 -10.88 -1.71 -27.01
N ILE A 76 -10.17 -2.50 -27.80
CA ILE A 76 -9.33 -3.61 -27.29
C ILE A 76 -8.14 -3.15 -26.43
N TYR A 77 -7.76 -1.86 -26.56
CA TYR A 77 -6.61 -1.25 -25.89
C TYR A 77 -6.92 -0.82 -24.45
N ASN A 78 -8.18 -0.80 -24.03
CA ASN A 78 -8.57 -0.39 -22.69
C ASN A 78 -8.27 -1.47 -21.65
N ILE A 79 -6.99 -1.57 -21.27
CA ILE A 79 -6.51 -2.54 -20.28
C ILE A 79 -7.20 -2.36 -18.93
N GLU A 80 -7.56 -1.13 -18.53
CA GLU A 80 -8.25 -0.89 -17.26
C GLU A 80 -9.61 -1.57 -17.22
N ALA A 81 -10.45 -1.36 -18.24
CA ALA A 81 -11.76 -1.99 -18.34
C ALA A 81 -11.65 -3.52 -18.44
N ARG A 82 -10.69 -4.01 -19.22
CA ARG A 82 -10.50 -5.44 -19.46
C ARG A 82 -10.04 -6.17 -18.20
N VAL A 83 -9.05 -5.63 -17.48
CA VAL A 83 -8.63 -6.20 -16.18
C VAL A 83 -9.75 -6.11 -15.16
N PHE A 84 -10.45 -4.96 -15.07
CA PHE A 84 -11.59 -4.83 -14.16
C PHE A 84 -12.65 -5.91 -14.42
N ALA A 85 -13.00 -6.18 -15.68
CA ALA A 85 -13.96 -7.21 -16.04
C ALA A 85 -13.51 -8.62 -15.62
N ILE A 86 -12.20 -8.91 -15.73
CA ILE A 86 -11.62 -10.17 -15.22
C ILE A 86 -11.77 -10.24 -13.70
N LEU A 87 -11.35 -9.19 -12.98
CA LEU A 87 -11.37 -9.17 -11.51
C LEU A 87 -12.79 -9.22 -10.93
N ALA A 88 -13.74 -8.57 -11.59
CA ALA A 88 -15.16 -8.54 -11.20
C ALA A 88 -15.95 -9.80 -11.61
N SER A 89 -15.33 -10.74 -12.33
CA SER A 89 -15.95 -12.01 -12.66
C SER A 89 -16.12 -12.91 -11.44
N ASN A 90 -17.02 -13.90 -11.54
CA ASN A 90 -17.23 -14.93 -10.51
C ASN A 90 -16.20 -16.07 -10.59
N ASP A 91 -15.15 -15.90 -11.39
CA ASP A 91 -14.12 -16.93 -11.54
C ASP A 91 -13.29 -17.07 -10.26
N GLU A 92 -12.66 -18.24 -10.09
CA GLU A 92 -11.67 -18.44 -9.03
C GLU A 92 -10.40 -17.61 -9.28
N GLU A 93 -9.68 -17.25 -8.21
CA GLU A 93 -8.51 -16.36 -8.29
C GLU A 93 -7.42 -16.89 -9.24
N TYR A 94 -7.18 -18.21 -9.28
CA TYR A 94 -6.22 -18.79 -10.21
C TYR A 94 -6.64 -18.65 -11.69
N VAL A 95 -7.95 -18.64 -11.96
CA VAL A 95 -8.50 -18.43 -13.31
C VAL A 95 -8.35 -16.97 -13.70
N LYS A 96 -8.61 -16.04 -12.77
CA LYS A 96 -8.37 -14.59 -12.96
C LYS A 96 -6.91 -14.30 -13.26
N GLU A 97 -5.98 -14.87 -12.48
CA GLU A 97 -4.53 -14.77 -12.71
C GLU A 97 -4.17 -15.22 -14.14
N LYS A 98 -4.68 -16.38 -14.56
CA LYS A 98 -4.43 -16.91 -15.90
C LYS A 98 -4.96 -15.99 -17.01
N LYS A 99 -6.17 -15.44 -16.85
CA LYS A 99 -6.76 -14.49 -17.81
C LYS A 99 -5.96 -13.20 -17.92
N ILE A 100 -5.42 -12.67 -16.81
CA ILE A 100 -4.53 -11.49 -16.84
C ILE A 100 -3.23 -11.82 -17.58
N ILE A 101 -2.66 -13.02 -17.36
CA ILE A 101 -1.45 -13.47 -18.08
C ILE A 101 -1.72 -13.65 -19.58
N GLU A 102 -2.89 -14.17 -19.97
CA GLU A 102 -3.33 -14.28 -21.36
C GLU A 102 -3.48 -12.90 -21.99
N LEU A 103 -4.15 -11.96 -21.32
CA LEU A 103 -4.28 -10.56 -21.75
C LEU A 103 -2.91 -9.93 -22.02
N ARG A 104 -1.89 -10.20 -21.19
CA ARG A 104 -0.53 -9.69 -21.40
C ARG A 104 0.07 -10.20 -22.71
N LYS A 105 -0.16 -11.47 -23.07
CA LYS A 105 0.31 -12.04 -24.34
C LYS A 105 -0.42 -11.41 -25.52
N GLU A 106 -1.72 -11.18 -25.38
CA GLU A 106 -2.52 -10.53 -26.44
C GLU A 106 -2.00 -9.13 -26.80
N THR A 107 -1.50 -8.36 -25.82
CA THR A 107 -0.95 -7.03 -26.09
C THR A 107 0.24 -7.04 -27.06
N GLU A 108 0.95 -8.16 -27.21
CA GLU A 108 2.06 -8.30 -28.15
C GLU A 108 1.60 -8.20 -29.61
N GLY A 109 0.32 -8.47 -29.89
CA GLY A 109 -0.29 -8.36 -31.23
C GLY A 109 -0.95 -7.01 -31.52
N PHE A 110 -0.87 -6.04 -30.60
CA PHE A 110 -1.52 -4.75 -30.77
C PHE A 110 -0.83 -3.89 -31.85
N PRO A 111 -1.56 -3.31 -32.83
CA PRO A 111 -0.97 -2.49 -33.88
C PRO A 111 -0.70 -1.06 -33.38
N ILE A 112 0.29 -0.94 -32.51
CA ILE A 112 0.82 0.32 -31.97
C ILE A 112 2.29 0.48 -32.30
N LYS A 113 2.82 1.71 -32.17
CA LYS A 113 4.27 1.90 -32.12
C LYS A 113 4.77 1.57 -30.73
N LEU A 114 5.86 0.82 -30.66
CA LEU A 114 6.53 0.56 -29.39
C LEU A 114 7.12 1.86 -28.85
N TYR A 115 7.03 2.05 -27.55
CA TYR A 115 7.55 3.22 -26.87
C TYR A 115 9.05 3.04 -26.68
N ARG A 116 9.86 3.95 -27.23
CA ARG A 116 11.32 3.87 -27.11
C ARG A 116 11.77 4.50 -25.79
N ILE A 117 12.43 3.68 -24.97
CA ILE A 117 13.06 4.09 -23.70
C ILE A 117 14.53 3.80 -23.83
N SER A 118 15.35 4.87 -23.84
CA SER A 118 16.77 4.77 -24.18
C SER A 118 16.96 4.01 -25.51
N ASP A 119 17.58 2.84 -25.50
CA ASP A 119 17.82 2.00 -26.69
C ASP A 119 16.91 0.78 -26.79
N VAL A 120 15.84 0.71 -25.99
CA VAL A 120 14.91 -0.42 -25.97
C VAL A 120 13.51 0.02 -26.35
N GLU A 121 12.85 -0.82 -27.16
CA GLU A 121 11.45 -0.68 -27.50
C GLU A 121 10.57 -1.46 -26.52
N VAL A 122 9.59 -0.78 -25.95
CA VAL A 122 8.73 -1.31 -24.89
C VAL A 122 7.27 -1.23 -25.33
N ASN A 123 6.50 -2.28 -25.07
CA ASN A 123 5.06 -2.25 -25.27
C ASN A 123 4.37 -1.65 -24.02
N PRO A 124 3.79 -0.44 -24.11
CA PRO A 124 3.18 0.22 -22.96
C PRO A 124 1.95 -0.52 -22.42
N PHE A 125 1.18 -1.21 -23.27
CA PHE A 125 0.04 -2.01 -22.82
C PHE A 125 0.50 -3.28 -22.10
N GLU A 126 1.55 -3.94 -22.59
CA GLU A 126 2.14 -5.11 -21.91
C GLU A 126 2.61 -4.74 -20.51
N TYR A 127 3.37 -3.63 -20.41
CA TYR A 127 3.83 -3.10 -19.13
C TYR A 127 2.65 -2.80 -18.20
N ARG A 128 1.57 -2.22 -18.73
CA ARG A 128 0.38 -1.95 -17.92
C ARG A 128 -0.31 -3.21 -17.41
N VAL A 129 -0.45 -4.25 -18.25
CA VAL A 129 -0.98 -5.54 -17.79
C VAL A 129 -0.07 -6.16 -16.72
N SER A 130 1.26 -6.05 -16.88
CA SER A 130 2.22 -6.46 -15.87
C SER A 130 2.03 -5.72 -14.54
N SER A 131 1.67 -4.43 -14.58
CA SER A 131 1.35 -3.64 -13.39
C SER A 131 0.07 -4.11 -12.69
N HIS A 132 -0.98 -4.41 -13.46
CA HIS A 132 -2.21 -5.01 -12.93
C HIS A 132 -1.98 -6.41 -12.34
N LEU A 133 -1.14 -7.23 -12.97
CA LEU A 133 -0.77 -8.54 -12.44
C LEU A 133 -0.01 -8.44 -11.11
N ALA A 134 0.89 -7.45 -10.99
CA ALA A 134 1.56 -7.18 -9.72
C ALA A 134 0.56 -6.74 -8.65
N GLN A 135 -0.36 -5.83 -8.98
CA GLN A 135 -1.42 -5.39 -8.06
C GLN A 135 -2.29 -6.56 -7.60
N PHE A 136 -2.70 -7.44 -8.52
CA PHE A 136 -3.44 -8.66 -8.20
C PHE A 136 -2.71 -9.52 -7.16
N TYR A 137 -1.40 -9.68 -7.29
CA TYR A 137 -0.60 -10.40 -6.28
C TYR A 137 -0.53 -9.66 -4.94
N MET A 138 -0.42 -8.34 -4.95
CA MET A 138 -0.43 -7.55 -3.71
C MET A 138 -1.76 -7.73 -2.96
N GLU A 139 -2.89 -7.60 -3.65
CA GLU A 139 -4.24 -7.73 -3.05
C GLU A 139 -4.50 -9.15 -2.52
N ASN A 140 -3.95 -10.17 -3.18
CA ASN A 140 -4.02 -11.56 -2.73
C ASN A 140 -2.92 -11.95 -1.72
N LYS A 141 -2.15 -10.98 -1.21
CA LYS A 141 -1.05 -11.20 -0.24
C LYS A 141 0.05 -12.15 -0.74
N LEU A 142 0.20 -12.27 -2.06
CA LEU A 142 1.24 -13.03 -2.74
C LEU A 142 2.44 -12.12 -3.07
N TYR A 143 2.89 -11.34 -2.09
CA TYR A 143 3.86 -10.25 -2.29
C TYR A 143 5.15 -10.74 -2.97
N ASN A 144 5.61 -11.95 -2.66
CA ASN A 144 6.81 -12.55 -3.24
C ASN A 144 6.72 -12.81 -4.76
N ARG A 145 5.49 -12.82 -5.33
CA ARG A 145 5.26 -12.96 -6.77
C ARG A 145 5.21 -11.63 -7.51
N ALA A 146 4.91 -10.52 -6.81
CA ALA A 146 4.75 -9.21 -7.43
C ALA A 146 5.94 -8.82 -8.32
N PRO A 147 7.23 -8.99 -7.91
CA PRO A 147 8.36 -8.66 -8.76
C PRO A 147 8.43 -9.43 -10.08
N ARG A 148 7.98 -10.70 -10.09
CA ARG A 148 8.00 -11.55 -11.29
C ARG A 148 7.05 -11.07 -12.38
N SER A 149 6.07 -10.23 -12.04
CA SER A 149 5.16 -9.62 -13.01
C SER A 149 5.92 -8.75 -14.02
N TYR A 150 7.07 -8.19 -13.63
CA TYR A 150 7.84 -7.24 -14.42
C TYR A 150 9.19 -7.79 -14.90
N TYR A 151 9.34 -9.10 -15.07
CA TYR A 151 10.64 -9.72 -15.39
C TYR A 151 11.33 -9.13 -16.64
N LYS A 152 10.58 -8.59 -17.61
CA LYS A 152 11.11 -7.93 -18.82
C LYS A 152 11.72 -6.54 -18.56
N TYR A 153 11.45 -5.94 -17.40
CA TYR A 153 11.71 -4.52 -17.12
C TYR A 153 12.70 -4.28 -15.98
N LEU A 154 13.35 -5.34 -15.48
CA LEU A 154 14.21 -5.29 -14.30
C LEU A 154 15.40 -4.35 -14.45
N ASP A 155 15.89 -4.13 -15.67
CA ASP A 155 17.11 -3.35 -15.92
C ASP A 155 16.85 -1.82 -16.04
N PHE A 156 15.59 -1.37 -16.02
CA PHE A 156 15.24 0.04 -16.26
C PHE A 156 15.11 0.88 -14.98
N PHE A 157 16.17 0.94 -14.18
CA PHE A 157 16.15 1.53 -12.83
C PHE A 157 15.91 3.04 -12.72
N ASN A 158 16.18 3.81 -13.78
CA ASN A 158 16.15 5.28 -13.73
C ASN A 158 15.07 5.91 -14.61
N GLU A 159 14.21 5.08 -15.20
CA GLU A 159 13.25 5.51 -16.19
C GLU A 159 11.89 5.73 -15.53
N SER A 160 11.43 6.99 -15.47
CA SER A 160 10.17 7.37 -14.79
C SER A 160 8.94 6.68 -15.35
N PHE A 161 9.01 6.16 -16.58
CA PHE A 161 8.01 5.29 -17.16
C PHE A 161 7.72 4.06 -16.28
N PHE A 162 8.74 3.51 -15.60
CA PHE A 162 8.64 2.31 -14.78
C PHE A 162 8.37 2.59 -13.29
N ILE A 163 7.90 3.80 -12.93
CA ILE A 163 7.69 4.18 -11.52
C ILE A 163 6.79 3.21 -10.76
N ASP A 164 5.72 2.70 -11.38
CA ASP A 164 4.81 1.74 -10.74
C ASP A 164 5.53 0.43 -10.40
N MET A 165 6.42 -0.07 -11.25
CA MET A 165 7.26 -1.22 -10.94
C MET A 165 8.12 -0.96 -9.70
N HIS A 166 8.83 0.17 -9.66
CA HIS A 166 9.69 0.54 -8.52
C HIS A 166 8.91 0.62 -7.21
N ARG A 167 7.74 1.28 -7.23
CA ARG A 167 6.82 1.31 -6.08
C ARG A 167 6.47 -0.10 -5.62
N LYS A 168 6.01 -0.97 -6.53
CA LYS A 168 5.61 -2.34 -6.18
C LYS A 168 6.77 -3.19 -5.67
N PHE A 169 7.97 -3.04 -6.22
CA PHE A 169 9.16 -3.75 -5.73
C PHE A 169 9.45 -3.37 -4.29
N LEU A 170 9.61 -2.08 -4.01
CA LEU A 170 9.89 -1.57 -2.67
C LEU A 170 8.83 -2.03 -1.65
N ILE A 171 7.54 -1.88 -1.97
CA ILE A 171 6.46 -2.32 -1.07
C ILE A 171 6.52 -3.84 -0.85
N SER A 172 6.68 -4.64 -1.93
CA SER A 172 6.74 -6.10 -1.83
C SER A 172 7.93 -6.58 -1.01
N TYR A 173 9.08 -5.91 -1.09
CA TYR A 173 10.24 -6.25 -0.29
C TYR A 173 10.02 -5.93 1.20
N LEU A 174 9.40 -4.80 1.52
CA LEU A 174 9.01 -4.48 2.90
C LEU A 174 8.07 -5.52 3.48
N LEU A 175 7.02 -5.89 2.74
CA LEU A 175 6.01 -6.86 3.20
C LEU A 175 6.56 -8.30 3.30
N ASN A 176 7.66 -8.62 2.63
CA ASN A 176 8.35 -9.92 2.73
C ASN A 176 9.60 -9.87 3.64
N ASN A 177 9.86 -8.77 4.36
CA ASN A 177 11.07 -8.57 5.16
C ASN A 177 12.39 -8.79 4.37
N LYS A 178 12.40 -8.43 3.07
CA LYS A 178 13.56 -8.52 2.17
C LYS A 178 14.36 -7.23 2.17
N PHE A 179 14.88 -6.84 3.33
CA PHE A 179 15.55 -5.53 3.50
C PHE A 179 16.81 -5.35 2.65
N SER A 180 17.59 -6.42 2.42
CA SER A 180 18.76 -6.35 1.53
C SER A 180 18.37 -6.06 0.08
N ASP A 181 17.33 -6.73 -0.44
CA ASP A 181 16.82 -6.49 -1.80
C ASP A 181 16.22 -5.09 -1.92
N TYR A 182 15.53 -4.64 -0.87
CA TYR A 182 15.02 -3.28 -0.74
C TYR A 182 16.14 -2.24 -0.85
N ASP A 183 17.22 -2.38 -0.10
CA ASP A 183 18.32 -1.40 -0.10
C ASP A 183 19.08 -1.36 -1.41
N ILE A 184 19.34 -2.53 -2.01
CA ILE A 184 19.96 -2.62 -3.34
C ILE A 184 19.08 -1.87 -4.36
N HIS A 185 17.78 -2.17 -4.37
CA HIS A 185 16.84 -1.55 -5.31
C HIS A 185 16.74 -0.04 -5.08
N TYR A 186 16.48 0.41 -3.85
CA TYR A 186 16.35 1.83 -3.53
C TYR A 186 17.62 2.63 -3.85
N SER A 187 18.80 2.07 -3.55
CA SER A 187 20.07 2.74 -3.82
C SER A 187 20.29 2.99 -5.31
N SER A 188 19.83 2.06 -6.16
CA SER A 188 19.94 2.16 -7.62
C SER A 188 19.01 3.19 -8.27
N LEU A 189 17.98 3.68 -7.57
CA LEU A 189 17.04 4.66 -8.12
C LEU A 189 17.67 6.05 -8.24
N GLY A 190 17.37 6.73 -9.34
CA GLY A 190 17.72 8.14 -9.55
C GLY A 190 16.99 9.08 -8.58
N ASP A 191 17.57 10.27 -8.37
CA ASP A 191 17.07 11.25 -7.39
C ASP A 191 15.65 11.74 -7.71
N GLU A 192 15.28 11.82 -8.98
CA GLU A 192 13.92 12.17 -9.40
C GLU A 192 12.89 11.17 -8.87
N LEU A 193 13.14 9.87 -9.04
CA LEU A 193 12.24 8.80 -8.57
C LEU A 193 12.17 8.77 -7.04
N LYS A 194 13.27 9.05 -6.35
CA LYS A 194 13.31 9.14 -4.89
C LYS A 194 12.48 10.29 -4.31
N ASN A 195 11.92 11.17 -5.14
CA ASN A 195 10.99 12.23 -4.73
C ASN A 195 9.51 11.83 -4.88
N ASP A 196 9.22 10.64 -5.41
CA ASP A 196 7.87 10.09 -5.46
C ASP A 196 7.31 9.83 -4.05
N GLU A 197 6.07 10.23 -3.77
CA GLU A 197 5.48 10.10 -2.43
C GLU A 197 5.41 8.65 -1.93
N THR A 198 5.15 7.70 -2.82
CA THR A 198 5.05 6.27 -2.45
C THR A 198 6.42 5.71 -2.12
N ILE A 199 7.45 6.13 -2.87
CA ILE A 199 8.84 5.73 -2.61
C ILE A 199 9.35 6.34 -1.30
N ILE A 200 9.09 7.63 -1.06
CA ILE A 200 9.43 8.30 0.22
C ILE A 200 8.73 7.58 1.38
N LEU A 201 7.44 7.30 1.25
CA LEU A 201 6.66 6.60 2.28
C LEU A 201 7.19 5.17 2.49
N SER A 202 7.63 4.48 1.43
CA SER A 202 8.29 3.18 1.56
C SER A 202 9.56 3.27 2.41
N LYS A 203 10.39 4.32 2.24
CA LYS A 203 11.60 4.49 3.03
C LYS A 203 11.31 4.87 4.47
N PHE A 204 10.27 5.67 4.69
CA PHE A 204 9.74 5.90 6.03
C PHE A 204 9.43 4.55 6.72
N PHE A 205 8.67 3.67 6.06
CA PHE A 205 8.35 2.35 6.61
C PHE A 205 9.55 1.43 6.79
N TYR A 206 10.47 1.41 5.83
CA TYR A 206 11.73 0.70 5.96
C TYR A 206 12.41 1.03 7.29
N HIS A 207 12.60 2.33 7.57
CA HIS A 207 13.28 2.79 8.78
C HIS A 207 12.47 2.49 10.06
N ILE A 208 11.14 2.48 10.00
CA ILE A 208 10.32 1.99 11.11
C ILE A 208 10.58 0.50 11.37
N LEU A 209 10.63 -0.33 10.32
CA LEU A 209 10.83 -1.78 10.44
C LEU A 209 12.24 -2.13 10.92
N VAL A 210 13.27 -1.39 10.49
CA VAL A 210 14.66 -1.57 10.95
C VAL A 210 15.00 -0.80 12.22
N GLN A 211 14.01 -0.14 12.85
CA GLN A 211 14.12 0.56 14.13
C GLN A 211 15.07 1.77 14.13
N GLU A 212 15.09 2.53 13.03
CA GLU A 212 15.87 3.75 12.85
C GLU A 212 14.95 4.99 12.88
N GLU A 213 14.51 5.40 14.06
CA GLU A 213 13.48 6.44 14.25
C GLU A 213 13.84 7.78 13.60
N GLU A 214 15.06 8.28 13.83
CA GLU A 214 15.51 9.57 13.32
C GLU A 214 15.49 9.60 11.79
N ALA A 215 15.87 8.49 11.15
CA ALA A 215 15.82 8.34 9.71
C ALA A 215 14.38 8.25 9.21
N ALA A 216 13.51 7.49 9.88
CA ALA A 216 12.09 7.46 9.57
C ALA A 216 11.48 8.87 9.62
N PHE A 217 11.74 9.61 10.70
CA PHE A 217 11.26 10.99 10.86
C PHE A 217 11.76 11.91 9.74
N ALA A 218 13.04 11.79 9.36
CA ALA A 218 13.60 12.56 8.24
C ALA A 218 12.87 12.31 6.91
N TYR A 219 12.54 11.05 6.60
CA TYR A 219 11.76 10.70 5.41
C TYR A 219 10.31 11.17 5.51
N PHE A 220 9.72 11.16 6.69
CA PHE A 220 8.39 11.72 6.88
C PHE A 220 8.35 13.25 6.69
N GLU A 221 9.35 13.98 7.21
CA GLU A 221 9.51 15.41 6.92
C GLU A 221 9.77 15.67 5.44
N LYS A 222 10.52 14.79 4.76
CA LYS A 222 10.67 14.83 3.30
C LYS A 222 9.30 14.71 2.62
N LEU A 223 8.48 13.72 2.99
CA LEU A 223 7.13 13.53 2.45
C LEU A 223 6.25 14.77 2.66
N ARG A 224 6.34 15.39 3.85
CA ARG A 224 5.60 16.61 4.19
C ARG A 224 5.99 17.80 3.30
N ARG A 225 7.27 17.91 2.94
CA ARG A 225 7.77 18.94 2.02
C ARG A 225 7.37 18.65 0.57
N THR A 226 7.38 17.39 0.16
CA THR A 226 6.97 16.95 -1.18
C THR A 226 5.48 17.19 -1.43
N ASN A 227 4.63 16.84 -0.47
CA ASN A 227 3.18 16.93 -0.63
C ASN A 227 2.52 17.81 0.46
N LYS A 228 2.12 19.03 0.08
CA LYS A 228 1.48 20.01 0.97
C LYS A 228 0.18 19.51 1.63
N TYR A 229 -0.45 18.45 1.10
CA TYR A 229 -1.69 17.90 1.63
C TYR A 229 -1.51 16.75 2.61
N LEU A 230 -0.28 16.31 2.90
CA LEU A 230 -0.03 15.22 3.84
C LEU A 230 -0.75 15.45 5.17
N ASN A 231 -0.57 16.62 5.80
CA ASN A 231 -1.19 16.93 7.09
C ASN A 231 -2.73 16.93 7.02
N VAL A 232 -3.31 17.36 5.89
CA VAL A 232 -4.77 17.31 5.65
C VAL A 232 -5.24 15.86 5.55
N HIS A 233 -4.48 14.98 4.89
CA HIS A 233 -4.80 13.56 4.80
C HIS A 233 -4.72 12.87 6.17
N LEU A 234 -3.64 13.11 6.92
CA LEU A 234 -3.44 12.56 8.27
C LEU A 234 -4.53 13.02 9.25
N GLU A 235 -5.00 14.27 9.15
CA GLU A 235 -6.16 14.75 9.91
C GLU A 235 -7.38 13.87 9.69
N LYS A 236 -7.66 13.52 8.44
CA LYS A 236 -8.85 12.71 8.10
C LYS A 236 -8.71 11.27 8.53
N ILE A 237 -7.50 10.71 8.53
CA ILE A 237 -7.27 9.36 9.07
C ILE A 237 -7.57 9.35 10.58
N LEU A 238 -7.04 10.33 11.31
CA LEU A 238 -7.22 10.41 12.77
C LEU A 238 -8.63 10.86 13.18
N ASN A 239 -9.24 11.75 12.41
CA ASN A 239 -10.55 12.34 12.64
C ASN A 239 -11.41 12.22 11.37
N PRO A 240 -11.98 11.04 11.09
CA PRO A 240 -12.78 10.81 9.89
C PRO A 240 -13.95 11.79 9.82
N PRO A 241 -14.03 12.63 8.77
CA PRO A 241 -15.08 13.64 8.69
C PRO A 241 -16.44 12.99 8.47
N LYS A 242 -17.50 13.55 9.08
CA LYS A 242 -18.88 13.09 8.88
C LYS A 242 -19.44 13.39 7.48
N LYS A 243 -18.78 14.23 6.68
CA LYS A 243 -19.17 14.62 5.32
C LYS A 243 -17.95 14.64 4.40
N SER A 244 -18.15 14.30 3.13
CA SER A 244 -17.14 14.40 2.08
C SER A 244 -16.71 15.85 1.88
N MET A 245 -15.41 16.09 1.82
CA MET A 245 -14.83 17.43 1.61
C MET A 245 -14.59 17.67 0.12
N HIS A 246 -14.86 18.89 -0.35
CA HIS A 246 -14.60 19.31 -1.72
C HIS A 246 -13.20 19.94 -1.81
N ILE A 247 -12.37 19.44 -2.73
CA ILE A 247 -11.06 19.99 -3.10
C ILE A 247 -11.22 20.44 -4.55
N SER A 248 -10.59 21.52 -5.02
CA SER A 248 -10.81 22.10 -6.37
C SER A 248 -9.56 21.97 -7.26
N GLY A 249 -9.72 21.73 -8.58
CA GLY A 249 -8.65 21.90 -9.60
C GLY A 249 -7.38 21.06 -9.44
N GLU A 250 -6.21 21.60 -9.82
CA GLU A 250 -4.86 20.98 -9.71
C GLU A 250 -4.54 20.45 -8.30
N ASP A 251 -5.17 21.02 -7.27
CA ASP A 251 -5.04 20.57 -5.89
C ASP A 251 -5.67 19.19 -5.65
N ARG A 252 -6.63 18.75 -6.50
CA ARG A 252 -7.21 17.39 -6.46
C ARG A 252 -6.18 16.33 -6.83
N VAL A 253 -5.35 16.56 -7.84
CA VAL A 253 -4.36 15.58 -8.32
C VAL A 253 -3.31 15.32 -7.24
N LYS A 254 -2.72 16.39 -6.68
CA LYS A 254 -1.75 16.27 -5.58
C LYS A 254 -2.35 15.61 -4.34
N TYR A 255 -3.62 15.86 -4.07
CA TYR A 255 -4.30 15.21 -2.95
C TYR A 255 -4.58 13.71 -3.22
N ALA A 256 -4.98 13.37 -4.45
CA ALA A 256 -5.20 11.99 -4.84
C ALA A 256 -3.89 11.18 -4.81
N GLN A 257 -2.77 11.78 -5.21
CA GLN A 257 -1.44 11.16 -5.13
C GLN A 257 -1.09 10.73 -3.71
N ILE A 258 -1.30 11.59 -2.70
CA ILE A 258 -1.02 11.21 -1.32
C ILE A 258 -1.99 10.15 -0.79
N ILE A 259 -3.26 10.18 -1.18
CA ILE A 259 -4.22 9.12 -0.84
C ILE A 259 -3.75 7.78 -1.43
N ARG A 260 -3.43 7.75 -2.73
CA ARG A 260 -2.97 6.54 -3.43
C ARG A 260 -1.70 5.97 -2.78
N ALA A 261 -0.73 6.85 -2.49
CA ALA A 261 0.49 6.46 -1.81
C ALA A 261 0.18 5.75 -0.49
N PHE A 262 -0.82 6.22 0.28
CA PHE A 262 -1.22 5.57 1.51
C PHE A 262 -1.97 4.24 1.28
N CYS A 263 -2.87 4.17 0.29
CA CYS A 263 -3.59 2.93 -0.04
C CYS A 263 -2.63 1.77 -0.39
N ASP A 264 -1.50 2.06 -1.04
CA ASP A 264 -0.48 1.08 -1.38
C ASP A 264 0.18 0.41 -0.15
N PHE A 265 0.04 0.99 1.05
CA PHE A 265 0.54 0.45 2.31
C PHE A 265 -0.58 0.03 3.27
N GLU A 266 -1.81 -0.19 2.79
CA GLU A 266 -2.96 -0.56 3.63
C GLU A 266 -2.65 -1.74 4.57
N ASP A 267 -1.95 -2.77 4.09
CA ASP A 267 -1.56 -3.92 4.93
C ASP A 267 -0.58 -3.56 6.06
N LEU A 268 0.34 -2.62 5.84
CA LEU A 268 1.21 -2.10 6.90
C LEU A 268 0.44 -1.17 7.85
N PHE A 269 -0.55 -0.45 7.33
CA PHE A 269 -1.43 0.43 8.10
C PHE A 269 -2.49 -0.29 8.93
N ASN A 270 -2.88 -1.50 8.53
CA ASN A 270 -3.80 -2.34 9.30
C ASN A 270 -3.17 -2.94 10.56
N LYS A 271 -1.87 -2.73 10.79
CA LYS A 271 -1.21 -3.12 12.03
C LYS A 271 -1.54 -2.15 13.16
N GLU A 272 -1.77 -2.68 14.35
CA GLU A 272 -2.31 -1.94 15.52
C GLU A 272 -1.50 -0.69 15.93
N TYR A 273 -0.21 -0.67 15.63
CA TYR A 273 0.70 0.41 15.99
C TYR A 273 0.67 1.61 15.04
N PHE A 274 -0.04 1.51 13.92
CA PHE A 274 -0.05 2.54 12.90
C PHE A 274 -0.69 3.86 13.36
N PHE A 275 -1.82 3.79 14.08
CA PHE A 275 -2.50 4.99 14.57
C PHE A 275 -1.62 5.78 15.55
N ASP A 276 -0.86 5.07 16.40
CA ASP A 276 0.09 5.69 17.33
C ASP A 276 1.25 6.35 16.58
N ILE A 277 1.81 5.68 15.56
CA ILE A 277 2.84 6.25 14.68
C ILE A 277 2.34 7.54 14.04
N ILE A 278 1.17 7.53 13.39
CA ILE A 278 0.62 8.73 12.77
C ILE A 278 0.36 9.84 13.78
N ALA A 279 -0.19 9.49 14.95
CA ALA A 279 -0.49 10.47 15.98
C ALA A 279 0.80 11.16 16.47
N SER A 280 1.86 10.39 16.71
CA SER A 280 3.17 10.92 17.08
C SER A 280 3.77 11.81 15.98
N LEU A 281 3.78 11.31 14.75
CA LEU A 281 4.33 12.03 13.60
C LEU A 281 3.59 13.34 13.28
N ARG A 282 2.26 13.36 13.43
CA ARG A 282 1.45 14.58 13.29
C ARG A 282 1.78 15.60 14.37
N LYS A 283 1.94 15.15 15.63
CA LYS A 283 2.25 16.01 16.78
C LYS A 283 3.74 16.39 16.85
N ARG A 284 4.58 15.83 15.98
CA ARG A 284 6.06 15.93 16.05
C ARG A 284 6.62 15.50 17.39
N THR A 285 5.94 14.56 18.05
CA THR A 285 6.51 13.90 19.21
C THR A 285 7.35 12.73 18.73
N PRO A 286 8.41 12.35 19.48
CA PRO A 286 9.10 11.11 19.23
C PRO A 286 8.09 9.98 19.07
N ILE A 287 8.33 9.14 18.08
CA ILE A 287 7.62 7.90 17.94
C ILE A 287 7.92 7.08 19.22
N ASN A 288 6.91 6.44 19.82
CA ASN A 288 7.17 5.57 20.96
C ASN A 288 7.83 4.28 20.46
N ASP A 289 9.12 4.39 20.22
CA ASP A 289 10.05 3.40 19.71
C ASP A 289 9.89 2.05 20.42
N ARG A 290 9.66 2.09 21.74
CA ARG A 290 9.49 0.91 22.59
C ARG A 290 8.16 0.20 22.33
N LYS A 291 7.09 0.94 22.05
CA LYS A 291 5.78 0.37 21.71
C LYS A 291 5.87 -0.31 20.34
N ILE A 292 6.51 0.32 19.37
CA ILE A 292 6.72 -0.25 18.03
C ILE A 292 7.60 -1.49 18.08
N ARG A 293 8.74 -1.44 18.79
CA ARG A 293 9.63 -2.60 18.97
C ARG A 293 8.87 -3.82 19.48
N ARG A 294 8.01 -3.63 20.49
CA ARG A 294 7.14 -4.68 21.02
C ARG A 294 6.22 -5.25 19.95
N TYR A 295 5.50 -4.40 19.22
CA TYR A 295 4.59 -4.86 18.17
C TYR A 295 5.30 -5.59 17.02
N LEU A 296 6.48 -5.10 16.59
CA LEU A 296 7.28 -5.78 15.58
C LEU A 296 7.73 -7.17 16.06
N LYS A 297 8.20 -7.27 17.30
CA LYS A 297 8.61 -8.54 17.90
C LYS A 297 7.45 -9.51 18.06
N ARG A 298 6.26 -9.03 18.42
CA ARG A 298 5.04 -9.84 18.47
C ARG A 298 4.69 -10.46 17.11
N ASP A 299 4.87 -9.72 16.01
CA ASP A 299 4.58 -10.24 14.67
C ASP A 299 5.54 -11.39 14.26
N GLU A 300 6.67 -11.55 14.96
CA GLU A 300 7.66 -12.63 14.75
C GLU A 300 7.49 -13.82 15.71
N VAL A 301 6.77 -13.65 16.82
CA VAL A 301 6.66 -14.62 17.91
C VAL A 301 5.21 -15.11 18.01
N THR A 302 4.98 -16.42 17.95
CA THR A 302 3.64 -16.99 18.15
C THR A 302 3.35 -17.23 19.64
N PRO A 303 2.07 -17.35 20.04
CA PRO A 303 1.73 -17.82 21.39
C PRO A 303 2.37 -19.17 21.73
N MET A 304 2.59 -20.04 20.73
CA MET A 304 3.26 -21.32 20.90
C MET A 304 4.74 -21.18 21.29
N ASP A 305 5.42 -20.21 20.68
CA ASP A 305 6.80 -19.88 21.03
C ASP A 305 6.86 -19.39 22.49
N MET A 306 5.89 -18.56 22.90
CA MET A 306 5.79 -18.10 24.29
C MET A 306 5.54 -19.24 25.29
N PHE A 307 4.73 -20.26 24.95
CA PHE A 307 4.54 -21.43 25.82
C PHE A 307 5.84 -22.21 26.05
N CYS A 308 6.74 -22.21 25.08
CA CYS A 308 8.03 -22.89 25.16
C CYS A 308 9.10 -22.04 25.88
N ASP A 309 8.89 -20.74 26.03
CA ASP A 309 9.83 -19.83 26.67
C ASP A 309 9.76 -19.92 28.20
N SER A 310 10.93 -20.02 28.83
CA SER A 310 11.10 -20.05 30.28
C SER A 310 10.52 -18.83 31.01
N THR A 311 10.49 -17.66 30.36
CA THR A 311 9.91 -16.42 30.88
C THR A 311 8.43 -16.60 31.23
N PHE A 312 7.68 -17.35 30.42
CA PHE A 312 6.24 -17.54 30.62
C PHE A 312 5.86 -18.89 31.26
N LYS A 313 6.84 -19.58 31.84
CA LYS A 313 6.60 -20.84 32.55
C LYS A 313 5.54 -20.66 33.64
N GLN A 314 4.54 -21.57 33.66
CA GLN A 314 3.40 -21.56 34.60
C GLN A 314 2.41 -20.39 34.45
N ILE A 315 2.53 -19.58 33.40
CA ILE A 315 1.50 -18.63 32.99
C ILE A 315 0.38 -19.40 32.28
N GLY A 316 -0.89 -19.07 32.57
CA GLY A 316 -2.04 -19.75 31.98
C GLY A 316 -2.23 -19.36 30.51
N GLU A 317 -2.81 -20.25 29.70
CA GLU A 317 -3.06 -20.05 28.27
C GLU A 317 -3.77 -18.73 27.97
N LYS A 318 -4.86 -18.42 28.69
CA LYS A 318 -5.58 -17.15 28.53
C LYS A 318 -4.68 -15.94 28.76
N GLN A 319 -3.81 -15.99 29.76
CA GLN A 319 -2.86 -14.91 30.04
C GLN A 319 -1.77 -14.80 28.98
N ILE A 320 -1.30 -15.92 28.41
CA ILE A 320 -0.34 -15.90 27.29
C ILE A 320 -0.94 -15.15 26.10
N PHE A 321 -2.18 -15.45 25.72
CA PHE A 321 -2.84 -14.73 24.63
C PHE A 321 -3.00 -13.24 24.92
N ILE A 322 -3.38 -12.86 26.14
CA ILE A 322 -3.48 -11.44 26.53
C ILE A 322 -2.12 -10.73 26.44
N LEU A 323 -1.05 -11.36 26.97
CA LEU A 323 0.31 -10.80 26.90
C LEU A 323 0.81 -10.72 25.46
N TRP A 324 0.52 -11.74 24.65
CA TRP A 324 0.84 -11.74 23.23
C TRP A 324 0.13 -10.61 22.48
N GLU A 325 -1.19 -10.44 22.66
CA GLU A 325 -1.95 -9.34 22.06
C GLU A 325 -1.40 -7.97 22.48
N ALA A 326 -1.02 -7.82 23.76
CA ALA A 326 -0.36 -6.62 24.30
C ALA A 326 1.12 -6.45 23.87
N ALA A 327 1.63 -7.33 23.01
CA ALA A 327 2.99 -7.34 22.49
C ALA A 327 4.09 -7.50 23.57
N LEU A 328 3.78 -8.26 24.63
CA LEU A 328 4.67 -8.61 25.73
C LEU A 328 5.16 -10.06 25.56
N VAL A 329 5.96 -10.28 24.52
CA VAL A 329 6.26 -11.60 23.96
C VAL A 329 7.57 -12.23 24.44
N ASP A 330 8.37 -11.50 25.20
CA ASP A 330 9.57 -12.00 25.91
C ASP A 330 9.95 -11.05 27.05
N LYS A 331 11.00 -11.42 27.80
CA LYS A 331 11.47 -10.67 28.97
C LYS A 331 11.82 -9.20 28.68
N ASP A 332 12.38 -8.89 27.51
CA ASP A 332 12.90 -7.55 27.22
C ASP A 332 11.74 -6.57 26.97
N CYS A 333 10.56 -7.08 26.59
CA CYS A 333 9.35 -6.27 26.42
C CYS A 333 8.86 -5.62 27.73
N PHE A 334 9.27 -6.14 28.89
CA PHE A 334 8.80 -5.69 30.20
C PHE A 334 9.72 -4.68 30.89
N LEU A 335 11.00 -4.61 30.48
CA LEU A 335 12.04 -3.79 31.13
C LEU A 335 11.67 -2.30 31.26
N ASP A 336 10.83 -1.83 30.34
CA ASP A 336 10.45 -0.42 30.24
C ASP A 336 9.03 -0.13 30.75
N LEU A 337 8.34 -1.13 31.29
CA LEU A 337 6.98 -1.01 31.82
C LEU A 337 6.98 -0.96 33.33
N PHE A 338 6.11 -0.11 33.88
CA PHE A 338 5.71 -0.22 35.28
C PHE A 338 4.83 -1.46 35.47
N LYS A 339 4.85 -2.02 36.69
CA LYS A 339 4.04 -3.21 37.00
C LYS A 339 2.55 -2.93 36.83
N GLU A 340 2.15 -1.71 37.16
CA GLU A 340 0.81 -1.17 37.07
C GLU A 340 0.31 -1.22 35.62
N GLU A 341 1.16 -0.86 34.64
CA GLU A 341 0.79 -0.91 33.21
C GLU A 341 0.46 -2.33 32.73
N VAL A 342 1.10 -3.35 33.30
CA VAL A 342 0.81 -4.76 32.97
C VAL A 342 -0.41 -5.28 33.75
N LEU A 343 -0.66 -4.75 34.95
CA LEU A 343 -1.85 -5.07 35.74
C LEU A 343 -3.12 -4.44 35.17
N ASP A 344 -3.01 -3.36 34.42
CA ASP A 344 -4.13 -2.72 33.71
C ASP A 344 -4.67 -3.56 32.54
N LEU A 345 -3.94 -4.60 32.11
CA LEU A 345 -4.41 -5.53 31.07
C LEU A 345 -5.53 -6.43 31.62
N GLU A 346 -6.71 -6.36 31.00
CA GLU A 346 -7.88 -7.12 31.44
C GLU A 346 -7.60 -8.64 31.43
N GLY A 347 -7.70 -9.26 32.61
CA GLY A 347 -7.44 -10.71 32.79
C GLY A 347 -6.00 -11.06 33.19
N ILE A 348 -5.12 -10.06 33.30
CA ILE A 348 -3.85 -10.14 34.02
C ILE A 348 -4.09 -9.73 35.48
N GLY A 349 -3.47 -10.45 36.41
CA GLY A 349 -3.55 -10.13 37.83
C GLY A 349 -2.21 -10.29 38.52
N VAL A 350 -2.16 -9.91 39.79
CA VAL A 350 -0.93 -9.93 40.62
C VAL A 350 -0.26 -11.31 40.61
N GLY A 351 -1.03 -12.39 40.59
CA GLY A 351 -0.50 -13.75 40.49
C GLY A 351 0.29 -14.03 39.20
N THR A 352 -0.13 -13.45 38.07
CA THR A 352 0.57 -13.54 36.78
C THR A 352 1.86 -12.74 36.82
N VAL A 353 1.81 -11.50 37.31
CA VAL A 353 2.99 -10.63 37.44
C VAL A 353 4.04 -11.24 38.36
N ASN A 354 3.64 -11.81 39.50
CA ASN A 354 4.56 -12.48 40.42
C ASN A 354 5.27 -13.69 39.79
N LYS A 355 4.58 -14.43 38.91
CA LYS A 355 5.19 -15.53 38.15
C LYS A 355 6.21 -15.01 37.14
N LEU A 356 5.88 -13.94 36.41
CA LEU A 356 6.82 -13.28 35.49
C LEU A 356 8.09 -12.84 36.24
N ILE A 357 7.95 -12.16 37.38
CA ILE A 357 9.09 -11.73 38.22
C ILE A 357 9.91 -12.94 38.67
N LYS A 358 9.25 -14.01 39.15
CA LYS A 358 9.93 -15.25 39.57
C LYS A 358 10.69 -15.91 38.42
N ASN A 359 10.22 -15.74 37.19
CA ASN A 359 10.85 -16.24 35.97
C ASN A 359 11.91 -15.27 35.40
N GLY A 360 12.29 -14.24 36.13
CA GLY A 360 13.36 -13.31 35.75
C GLY A 360 12.92 -12.13 34.89
N VAL A 361 11.64 -11.79 34.87
CA VAL A 361 11.15 -10.54 34.28
C VAL A 361 11.42 -9.37 35.22
N GLU A 362 12.17 -8.39 34.72
CA GLU A 362 12.40 -7.11 35.38
C GLU A 362 11.46 -6.05 34.80
N PHE A 363 10.98 -5.16 35.66
CA PHE A 363 10.10 -4.05 35.31
C PHE A 363 10.85 -2.75 35.56
N ARG A 364 10.39 -1.66 34.94
CA ARG A 364 10.90 -0.32 35.19
C ARG A 364 10.68 0.06 36.66
N GLU A 365 11.74 0.53 37.31
CA GLU A 365 11.67 1.09 38.67
C GLU A 365 11.11 2.52 38.62
N GLU A 366 10.41 2.93 39.69
CA GLU A 366 9.84 4.27 39.88
C GLU A 366 10.89 5.39 39.91
#